data_AF-A0A424R7B3-F1
#
_entry.id   AF-A0A424R7B3-F1
#
_cell.length_a   1.000
_cell.length_b   1.000
_cell.length_c   1.000
_cell.angle_alpha   90.00
_cell.angle_beta   90.00
_cell.angle_gamma   90.00
#
_symmetry.space_group_name_H-M   'P 1'
#
loop_
_entity.id
_entity.type
_entity.pdbx_description
1 polymer ?
#
loop_
_entity_poly.entity_id
_entity_poly.type
_entity_poly.pdbx_seq_one_letter_code
_entity_poly.pdbx_strand_id
1 'polypeptide(L)'
;EISAIHGIAYVMFRQVGDTGQTCTATVMPPGRLDRSPCGTGSSAHLASLHARGQIAVGETITTRSVIGSEFRVTLRGVGEIAGRPAVMPTISGRGWRFGETVIEVDRDDAFASGYAVSDVWGVGAAMLDRDG
;
A
#
# COMPACT_ATOMS: atom_id res chain seq x y z
N GLU A 1 -14.16 -18.86 -7.06
CA GLU A 1 -12.83 -18.41 -6.59
C GLU A 1 -12.16 -17.63 -7.72
N ILE A 2 -11.45 -16.54 -7.45
CA ILE A 2 -10.73 -15.81 -8.52
C ILE A 2 -9.32 -16.42 -8.58
N SER A 3 -9.00 -17.14 -9.66
CA SER A 3 -7.74 -17.89 -9.80
C SER A 3 -6.47 -17.02 -9.67
N ALA A 4 -6.58 -15.72 -9.96
CA ALA A 4 -5.50 -14.75 -9.85
C ALA A 4 -5.22 -14.26 -8.41
N ILE A 5 -6.03 -14.66 -7.41
CA ILE A 5 -5.80 -14.30 -6.01
C ILE A 5 -4.96 -15.40 -5.35
N HIS A 6 -3.71 -15.07 -5.02
CA HIS A 6 -2.74 -16.03 -4.49
C HIS A 6 -2.41 -15.85 -2.99
N GLY A 7 -3.12 -14.94 -2.30
CA GLY A 7 -2.93 -14.71 -0.86
C GLY A 7 -3.16 -13.26 -0.46
N ILE A 8 -2.77 -12.94 0.78
CA ILE A 8 -2.81 -11.60 1.36
C ILE A 8 -1.40 -11.01 1.32
N ALA A 9 -1.23 -9.87 0.65
CA ALA A 9 0.09 -9.24 0.48
C ALA A 9 0.52 -8.35 1.66
N TYR A 10 -0.42 -7.71 2.35
CA TYR A 10 -0.15 -6.79 3.45
C TYR A 10 -1.39 -6.57 4.32
N VAL A 11 -1.17 -6.03 5.52
CA VAL A 11 -2.22 -5.69 6.48
C VAL A 11 -2.28 -4.18 6.63
N MET A 12 -3.49 -3.61 6.58
CA MET A 12 -3.74 -2.21 6.89
C MET A 12 -4.52 -2.09 8.19
N PHE A 13 -3.91 -1.45 9.19
CA PHE A 13 -4.64 -0.93 10.35
C PHE A 13 -5.25 0.42 9.98
N ARG A 14 -6.48 0.68 10.42
CA ARG A 14 -7.17 1.94 10.14
C ARG A 14 -8.00 2.41 11.32
N GLN A 15 -8.15 3.73 11.42
CA GLN A 15 -9.04 4.40 12.36
C GLN A 15 -9.66 5.62 11.67
N VAL A 16 -10.95 5.87 11.90
CA VAL A 16 -11.58 7.14 11.50
C VAL A 16 -11.24 8.17 12.59
N GLY A 17 -10.58 9.26 12.20
CA GLY A 17 -10.22 10.36 13.09
C GLY A 17 -11.36 11.34 13.32
N ASP A 18 -11.19 12.22 14.30
CA ASP A 18 -12.23 13.16 14.76
C ASP A 18 -12.72 14.13 13.68
N THR A 19 -11.88 14.45 12.70
CA THR A 19 -12.22 15.32 11.56
C THR A 19 -12.67 14.54 10.31
N GLY A 20 -13.01 13.25 10.46
CA GLY A 20 -13.61 12.41 9.42
C GLY A 20 -12.62 11.77 8.43
N GLN A 21 -11.33 12.10 8.51
CA GLN A 21 -10.27 11.44 7.76
C GLN A 21 -10.03 10.03 8.28
N THR A 22 -9.64 9.12 7.38
CA THR A 22 -9.22 7.78 7.79
C THR A 22 -7.70 7.75 7.96
N CYS A 23 -7.23 7.58 9.19
CA CYS A 23 -5.84 7.32 9.51
C CYS A 23 -5.50 5.86 9.17
N THR A 24 -4.33 5.64 8.58
CA THR A 24 -3.91 4.35 8.04
C THR A 24 -2.47 4.01 8.44
N ALA A 25 -2.22 2.73 8.68
CA ALA A 25 -0.90 2.16 8.91
C ALA A 25 -0.82 0.81 8.20
N THR A 26 -0.17 0.80 7.03
CA THR A 26 -0.05 -0.42 6.21
C THR A 26 1.30 -1.07 6.42
N VAL A 27 1.30 -2.32 6.88
CA VAL A 27 2.49 -3.11 7.15
C VAL A 27 2.64 -4.18 6.07
N MET A 28 3.79 -4.15 5.40
CA MET A 28 4.17 -5.11 4.36
C MET A 28 5.29 -6.01 4.89
N PRO A 29 5.38 -7.28 4.45
CA PRO A 29 6.53 -8.13 4.75
C PRO A 29 7.86 -7.45 4.40
N PRO A 30 8.93 -7.62 5.21
CA PRO A 30 9.04 -8.41 6.44
C PRO A 30 8.60 -7.68 7.73
N GLY A 31 7.85 -6.58 7.63
CA GLY A 31 7.49 -5.73 8.78
C GLY A 31 7.75 -4.25 8.54
N ARG A 32 7.73 -3.81 7.27
CA ARG A 32 7.97 -2.43 6.88
C ARG A 32 6.64 -1.68 6.81
N LEU A 33 6.62 -0.50 7.42
CA LEU A 33 5.47 0.40 7.38
C LEU A 33 5.53 1.26 6.13
N ASP A 34 4.40 1.37 5.41
CA ASP A 34 4.21 2.37 4.37
C ASP A 34 4.15 3.76 5.01
N ARG A 35 4.99 4.68 4.52
CA ARG A 35 5.00 6.07 5.00
C ARG A 35 3.89 6.89 4.33
N SER A 36 3.43 6.48 3.16
CA SER A 36 2.25 7.03 2.53
C SER A 36 0.98 6.43 3.13
N PRO A 37 -0.21 6.97 2.84
CA PRO A 37 -1.47 6.35 3.28
C PRO A 37 -1.76 4.99 2.62
N CYS A 38 -0.88 4.51 1.73
CA CYS A 38 -1.03 3.31 0.90
C CYS A 38 -2.20 3.38 -0.08
N GLY A 39 -1.95 3.72 -1.34
CA GLY A 39 -3.01 3.93 -2.33
C GLY A 39 -3.88 2.69 -2.60
N THR A 40 -3.28 1.51 -2.66
CA THR A 40 -3.99 0.24 -2.85
C THR A 40 -4.79 -0.15 -1.61
N GLY A 41 -4.25 0.08 -0.41
CA GLY A 41 -4.99 -0.13 0.83
C GLY A 41 -6.16 0.86 0.99
N SER A 42 -5.98 2.13 0.63
CA SER A 42 -7.07 3.11 0.59
C SER A 42 -8.14 2.75 -0.43
N SER A 43 -7.76 2.17 -1.57
CA SER A 43 -8.70 1.62 -2.55
C SER A 43 -9.50 0.44 -2.00
N ALA A 44 -8.86 -0.48 -1.27
CA ALA A 44 -9.55 -1.58 -0.59
C ALA A 44 -10.48 -1.06 0.53
N HIS A 45 -10.08 -0.01 1.25
CA HIS A 45 -10.93 0.65 2.21
C HIS A 45 -12.17 1.27 1.56
N LEU A 46 -11.99 1.97 0.42
CA LEU A 46 -13.08 2.54 -0.37
C LEU A 46 -14.09 1.47 -0.81
N ALA A 47 -13.59 0.32 -1.29
CA ALA A 47 -14.43 -0.83 -1.65
C ALA A 47 -15.26 -1.32 -0.45
N SER A 48 -14.64 -1.40 0.74
CA SER A 48 -15.32 -1.78 1.97
C SER A 48 -16.37 -0.77 2.42
N LEU A 49 -16.15 0.54 2.23
CA LEU A 49 -17.15 1.58 2.55
C LEU A 49 -18.33 1.49 1.59
N HIS A 50 -18.07 1.34 0.29
CA HIS A 50 -19.11 1.25 -0.73
C HIS A 50 -19.99 0.02 -0.51
N ALA A 51 -19.39 -1.14 -0.24
CA ALA A 51 -20.13 -2.36 0.08
C ALA A 51 -21.02 -2.23 1.34
N ARG A 52 -20.74 -1.25 2.21
CA ARG A 52 -21.54 -0.93 3.42
C ARG A 52 -22.53 0.22 3.20
N GLY A 53 -22.62 0.78 1.99
CA GLY A 53 -23.44 1.96 1.70
C GLY A 53 -22.96 3.25 2.38
N GLN A 54 -21.68 3.31 2.77
CA GLN A 54 -21.10 4.44 3.51
C GLN A 54 -20.43 5.47 2.61
N ILE A 55 -20.38 5.21 1.31
CA ILE A 55 -19.88 6.15 0.30
C ILE A 55 -20.57 5.89 -1.04
N ALA A 56 -20.87 6.95 -1.78
CA ALA A 56 -21.49 6.93 -3.10
C ALA A 56 -20.49 7.29 -4.22
N VAL A 57 -20.86 6.95 -5.45
CA VAL A 57 -20.08 7.35 -6.64
C VAL A 57 -20.00 8.88 -6.73
N GLY A 58 -18.80 9.40 -6.94
CA GLY A 58 -18.49 10.83 -6.95
C GLY A 58 -17.94 11.36 -5.62
N GLU A 59 -18.15 10.65 -4.51
CA GLU A 59 -17.67 11.09 -3.21
C GLU A 59 -16.17 10.82 -3.01
N THR A 60 -15.55 11.64 -2.17
CA THR A 60 -14.12 11.61 -1.88
C THR A 60 -13.87 11.52 -0.39
N ILE A 61 -12.98 10.61 0.00
CA ILE A 61 -12.45 10.53 1.37
C ILE A 61 -10.99 10.98 1.39
N THR A 62 -10.54 11.45 2.54
CA THR A 62 -9.12 11.71 2.80
C THR A 62 -8.56 10.57 3.64
N THR A 63 -7.46 9.96 3.18
CA THR A 63 -6.69 8.99 3.96
C THR A 63 -5.37 9.60 4.37
N ARG A 64 -5.01 9.47 5.66
CA ARG A 64 -3.79 10.04 6.24
C ARG A 64 -2.87 8.93 6.75
N SER A 65 -1.56 9.07 6.56
CA SER A 65 -0.55 8.12 7.04
C SER A 65 -0.06 8.44 8.45
N VAL A 66 0.72 7.53 9.03
CA VAL A 66 1.34 7.71 10.34
C VAL A 66 2.29 8.91 10.44
N ILE A 67 2.84 9.39 9.32
CA ILE A 67 3.70 10.58 9.27
C ILE A 67 2.95 11.84 8.81
N GLY A 68 1.61 11.78 8.73
CA GLY A 68 0.77 12.93 8.41
C GLY A 68 0.62 13.25 6.91
N SER A 69 1.18 12.43 6.01
CA SER A 69 0.94 12.59 4.57
C SER A 69 -0.49 12.17 4.21
N GLU A 70 -1.04 12.71 3.11
CA GLU A 70 -2.44 12.52 2.74
C GLU A 70 -2.63 12.12 1.28
N PHE A 71 -3.65 11.29 1.04
CA PHE A 71 -4.23 11.03 -0.26
C PHE A 71 -5.70 11.41 -0.26
N ARG A 72 -6.16 11.94 -1.41
CA ARG A 72 -7.58 12.05 -1.73
C ARG A 72 -7.99 10.84 -2.55
N VAL A 73 -9.08 10.20 -2.13
CA VAL A 73 -9.54 8.94 -2.71
C VAL A 73 -11.00 9.09 -3.10
N THR A 74 -11.26 9.12 -4.40
CA THR A 74 -12.59 9.33 -4.96
C THR A 74 -13.14 8.02 -5.50
N LEU A 75 -14.40 7.70 -5.18
CA LEU A 75 -15.11 6.60 -5.84
C LEU A 75 -15.59 7.08 -7.21
N ARG A 76 -14.81 6.81 -8.27
CA ARG A 76 -15.14 7.24 -9.63
C ARG A 76 -16.30 6.46 -10.23
N GLY A 77 -16.48 5.21 -9.83
CA GLY A 77 -17.58 4.39 -10.28
C GLY A 77 -17.51 2.97 -9.73
N VAL A 78 -18.45 2.15 -10.17
CA VAL A 78 -18.59 0.75 -9.77
C VAL A 78 -18.70 -0.13 -11.01
N GLY A 79 -18.35 -1.40 -10.86
CA GLY A 79 -18.42 -2.37 -11.94
C GLY A 79 -18.35 -3.78 -11.38
N GLU A 80 -17.92 -4.71 -12.23
CA GLU A 80 -17.84 -6.12 -11.89
C GLU A 80 -16.53 -6.71 -12.41
N ILE A 81 -15.90 -7.59 -11.61
CA ILE A 81 -14.74 -8.38 -12.02
C ILE A 81 -15.05 -9.83 -11.71
N ALA A 82 -15.07 -10.68 -12.75
CA ALA A 82 -15.31 -12.12 -12.62
C ALA A 82 -16.55 -12.47 -11.78
N GLY A 83 -17.71 -11.85 -12.04
CA GLY A 83 -18.93 -12.14 -11.30
C GLY A 83 -19.09 -11.34 -9.99
N ARG A 84 -18.13 -10.48 -9.62
CA ARG A 84 -18.07 -9.86 -8.29
C ARG A 84 -18.10 -8.33 -8.34
N PRO A 85 -18.86 -7.67 -7.44
CA PRO A 85 -18.85 -6.22 -7.33
C PRO A 85 -17.45 -5.65 -7.14
N ALA A 86 -17.13 -4.60 -7.87
CA ALA A 86 -15.85 -3.91 -7.86
C ALA A 86 -16.06 -2.39 -7.85
N VAL A 87 -15.06 -1.68 -7.33
CA VAL A 87 -15.01 -0.21 -7.35
C VAL A 87 -13.90 0.27 -8.27
N MET A 88 -14.09 1.46 -8.86
CA MET A 88 -13.08 2.18 -9.62
C MET A 88 -12.63 3.40 -8.79
N PRO A 89 -11.54 3.29 -8.02
CA PRO A 89 -11.01 4.39 -7.23
C PRO A 89 -10.13 5.32 -8.09
N THR A 90 -10.13 6.61 -7.78
CA THR A 90 -9.08 7.55 -8.18
C THR A 90 -8.31 7.96 -6.94
N ILE A 91 -6.99 7.76 -6.95
CA ILE A 91 -6.09 8.18 -5.86
C ILE A 91 -5.30 9.40 -6.32
N SER A 92 -5.31 10.46 -5.52
CA SER A 92 -4.51 11.66 -5.74
C SER A 92 -3.59 11.91 -4.55
N GLY A 93 -2.32 12.16 -4.84
CA GLY A 93 -1.28 12.45 -3.87
C GLY A 93 -0.22 13.35 -4.50
N ARG A 94 0.88 13.56 -3.77
CA ARG A 94 2.03 14.35 -4.24
C ARG A 94 3.31 13.53 -4.08
N GLY A 95 4.21 13.70 -5.04
CA GLY A 95 5.56 13.16 -5.00
C GLY A 95 6.56 14.26 -5.30
N TRP A 96 7.79 14.09 -4.82
CA TRP A 96 8.87 15.05 -5.01
C TRP A 96 10.11 14.32 -5.50
N ARG A 97 10.84 14.92 -6.44
CA ARG A 97 12.15 14.42 -6.85
C ARG A 97 13.13 14.64 -5.69
N PHE A 98 13.61 13.56 -5.09
CA PHE A 98 14.54 13.63 -3.95
C PHE A 98 16.02 13.65 -4.38
N GLY A 99 16.31 13.23 -5.62
CA GLY A 99 17.66 13.16 -6.13
C GLY A 99 17.73 12.51 -7.49
N GLU A 100 18.96 12.34 -7.97
CA GLU A 100 19.33 11.50 -9.12
C GLU A 100 20.50 10.65 -8.67
N THR A 101 20.48 9.36 -9.03
CA THR A 101 21.46 8.39 -8.54
C THR A 101 21.88 7.50 -9.70
N VAL A 102 23.20 7.31 -9.84
CA VAL A 102 23.78 6.28 -10.71
C VAL A 102 24.15 5.11 -9.80
N ILE A 103 23.59 3.93 -10.08
CA ILE A 103 23.86 2.69 -9.35
C ILE A 103 24.63 1.78 -10.31
N GLU A 104 25.84 1.40 -9.93
CA GLU A 104 26.72 0.49 -10.69
C GLU A 104 27.03 -0.75 -9.85
N VAL A 105 27.20 -1.89 -10.50
CA VAL A 105 27.52 -3.17 -9.85
C VAL A 105 28.74 -3.75 -10.55
N ASP A 106 29.82 -3.94 -9.78
CA ASP A 106 31.03 -4.59 -10.28
C ASP A 106 30.78 -6.11 -10.38
N ARG A 107 31.42 -6.76 -11.37
CA ARG A 107 31.30 -8.22 -11.54
C ARG A 107 32.02 -9.01 -10.46
N ASP A 108 33.03 -8.40 -9.84
CA ASP A 108 33.84 -9.01 -8.78
C ASP A 108 33.34 -8.63 -7.37
N ASP A 109 32.24 -7.89 -7.24
CA ASP A 109 31.64 -7.56 -5.95
C ASP A 109 30.96 -8.79 -5.32
N ALA A 110 31.50 -9.24 -4.19
CA ALA A 110 30.97 -10.36 -3.41
C ALA A 110 29.54 -10.15 -2.92
N PHE A 111 29.04 -8.90 -2.89
CA PHE A 111 27.71 -8.52 -2.44
C PHE A 111 26.87 -7.87 -3.55
N ALA A 112 27.15 -8.18 -4.82
CA ALA A 112 26.45 -7.62 -5.99
C ALA A 112 24.91 -7.74 -5.94
N SER A 113 24.37 -8.77 -5.30
CA SER A 113 22.92 -8.99 -5.12
C SER A 113 22.33 -8.28 -3.89
N GLY A 114 23.16 -7.62 -3.09
CA GLY A 114 22.82 -7.14 -1.76
C GLY A 114 22.75 -8.26 -0.71
N TYR A 115 22.42 -7.89 0.52
CA TYR A 115 22.21 -8.82 1.64
C TYR A 115 21.25 -8.19 2.66
N ALA A 116 20.64 -9.02 3.50
CA ALA A 116 19.75 -8.57 4.58
C ALA A 116 20.22 -9.12 5.93
N VAL A 117 20.48 -8.22 6.89
CA VAL A 117 20.82 -8.59 8.27
C VAL A 117 19.62 -8.38 9.20
N SER A 118 19.43 -9.30 10.15
CA SER A 118 18.21 -9.38 10.97
C SER A 118 18.00 -8.21 11.93
N ASP A 119 19.07 -7.54 12.36
CA ASP A 119 18.99 -6.35 13.21
C ASP A 119 18.39 -5.13 12.47
N VAL A 120 18.62 -5.01 11.16
CA VAL A 120 18.09 -3.92 10.31
C VAL A 120 16.78 -4.29 9.60
N TRP A 121 16.64 -5.55 9.18
CA TRP A 121 15.52 -6.06 8.40
C TRP A 121 14.48 -6.84 9.23
N GLY A 122 14.76 -7.05 10.51
CA GLY A 122 13.92 -7.81 11.43
C GLY A 122 14.06 -9.32 11.26
N VAL A 123 13.27 -10.08 12.02
CA VAL A 123 13.26 -11.55 11.99
C VAL A 123 12.88 -12.13 10.63
N GLY A 124 12.24 -11.35 9.76
CA GLY A 124 11.91 -11.73 8.39
C GLY A 124 13.04 -11.47 7.37
N ALA A 125 14.24 -11.07 7.79
CA ALA A 125 15.38 -10.84 6.89
C ALA A 125 15.67 -12.05 5.99
N ALA A 126 15.59 -13.26 6.54
CA ALA A 126 15.78 -14.52 5.80
C ALA A 126 14.76 -14.73 4.66
N MET A 127 13.62 -14.01 4.65
CA MET A 127 12.67 -14.07 3.52
C MET A 127 13.13 -13.23 2.31
N LEU A 128 14.07 -12.31 2.53
CA LEU A 128 14.58 -11.42 1.49
C LEU A 128 15.84 -11.96 0.83
N ASP A 129 16.54 -12.86 1.53
CA ASP A 129 17.66 -13.58 0.95
C ASP A 129 17.11 -14.62 -0.03
N ARG A 130 17.34 -14.36 -1.32
CA ARG A 130 16.82 -15.22 -2.40
C ARG A 130 17.72 -16.41 -2.67
N ASP A 131 18.96 -16.37 -2.18
CA ASP A 131 19.99 -17.36 -2.47
C ASP A 131 20.46 -18.16 -1.24
N GLY A 132 20.00 -17.81 -0.02
CA GLY A 132 20.16 -18.61 1.20
C GLY A 132 20.76 -17.86 2.38
#